data_AF-A0A484KDB1-F1
#
_entry.id   AF-A0A484KDB1-F1
#
_cell.length_a   1.000
_cell.length_b   1.000
_cell.length_c   1.000
_cell.angle_alpha   90.00
_cell.angle_beta   90.00
_cell.angle_gamma   90.00
#
_symmetry.space_group_name_H-M   'P 1'
#
loop_
_entity.id
_entity.type
_entity.pdbx_description
1 polymer ?
#
loop_
_entity_poly.entity_id
_entity_poly.type
_entity_poly.pdbx_seq_one_letter_code
_entity_poly.pdbx_strand_id
1 'polypeptide(L)'
;MTVIRIKSLKVYAFGFYVHPFDVCQKLGQKYASVPACELNNLSEFYQDLLREDINMTVRLVVSCNGIKFKTVKDVFEKSLRARLLKTNPDTDFHCIQRFGSIFSHDIPLHVGTTINFRRTADGHLITEIGGNHIGAVHSKELCRAFFDMYIGDFPICEKTKEQIGQNVASIIKGC
;
A
#
# COMPACT_ATOMS: atom_id res chain seq x y z
N MET A 1 -21.94 27.89 19.07
CA MET A 1 -21.44 27.95 17.68
C MET A 1 -20.07 27.25 17.66
N THR A 2 -20.00 26.01 17.17
CA THR A 2 -18.76 25.22 17.21
C THR A 2 -17.95 25.54 15.97
N VAL A 3 -16.85 26.29 16.14
CA VAL A 3 -15.92 26.59 15.04
C VAL A 3 -15.12 25.32 14.73
N ILE A 4 -15.42 24.68 13.59
CA ILE A 4 -14.63 23.55 13.09
C ILE A 4 -13.35 24.11 12.47
N ARG A 5 -12.23 23.99 13.17
CA ARG A 5 -10.92 24.33 12.63
C ARG A 5 -10.50 23.26 11.63
N ILE A 6 -10.64 23.53 10.33
CA ILE A 6 -10.07 22.68 9.28
C ILE A 6 -8.55 22.90 9.26
N LYS A 7 -7.83 22.17 10.09
CA LYS A 7 -6.37 22.03 10.01
C LYS A 7 -6.07 20.73 9.28
N SER A 8 -5.46 20.81 8.10
CA SER A 8 -4.86 19.63 7.46
C SER A 8 -3.56 19.28 8.20
N LEU A 9 -3.40 17.99 8.53
CA LEU A 9 -2.21 17.48 9.20
C LEU A 9 -1.52 16.50 8.26
N LYS A 10 -0.23 16.74 7.96
CA LYS A 10 0.60 15.80 7.21
C LYS A 10 1.09 14.72 8.17
N VAL A 11 0.46 13.56 8.14
CA VAL A 11 0.76 12.42 9.01
C VAL A 11 2.08 11.74 8.62
N TYR A 12 2.25 11.48 7.32
CA TYR A 12 3.45 10.87 6.76
C TYR A 12 3.64 11.28 5.29
N ALA A 13 4.86 11.13 4.80
CA ALA A 13 5.16 11.00 3.38
C ALA A 13 5.30 9.52 3.01
N PHE A 14 5.10 9.15 1.75
CA PHE A 14 5.33 7.77 1.31
C PHE A 14 6.04 7.69 -0.04
N GLY A 15 6.77 6.60 -0.24
CA GLY A 15 7.30 6.16 -1.53
C GLY A 15 6.79 4.76 -1.86
N PHE A 16 6.50 4.53 -3.14
CA PHE A 16 6.01 3.25 -3.67
C PHE A 16 7.06 2.66 -4.60
N TYR A 17 7.46 1.42 -4.33
CA TYR A 17 8.52 0.72 -5.04
C TYR A 17 7.97 -0.59 -5.60
N VAL A 18 8.33 -0.90 -6.83
CA VAL A 18 7.98 -2.15 -7.53
C VAL A 18 9.24 -2.83 -8.02
N HIS A 19 9.23 -4.15 -8.08
CA HIS A 19 10.33 -4.90 -8.68
C HIS A 19 10.18 -4.95 -10.21
N PRO A 20 11.10 -4.37 -11.00
CA PRO A 20 10.91 -4.19 -12.44
C PRO A 20 10.85 -5.51 -13.21
N PHE A 21 11.65 -6.50 -12.79
CA PHE A 21 11.63 -7.83 -13.41
C PHE A 21 10.28 -8.52 -13.24
N ASP A 22 9.68 -8.43 -12.05
CA ASP A 22 8.36 -9.04 -11.78
C ASP A 22 7.28 -8.37 -12.62
N VAL A 23 7.34 -7.04 -12.72
CA VAL A 23 6.44 -6.25 -13.57
C VAL A 23 6.55 -6.72 -15.03
N CYS A 24 7.77 -6.84 -15.58
CA CYS A 24 7.95 -7.35 -16.93
C CYS A 24 7.41 -8.77 -17.10
N GLN A 25 7.77 -9.66 -16.18
CA GLN A 25 7.38 -11.07 -16.25
C GLN A 25 5.86 -11.26 -16.18
N LYS A 26 5.17 -10.46 -15.35
CA LYS A 26 3.73 -10.62 -15.08
C LYS A 26 2.84 -9.80 -16.00
N LEU A 27 3.27 -8.58 -16.35
CA LEU A 27 2.43 -7.60 -17.04
C LEU A 27 2.94 -7.24 -18.43
N GLY A 28 4.21 -7.54 -18.75
CA GLY A 28 4.84 -7.19 -20.03
C GLY A 28 4.06 -7.73 -21.23
N GLN A 29 3.76 -9.03 -21.25
CA GLN A 29 3.04 -9.65 -22.37
C GLN A 29 1.68 -8.97 -22.65
N LYS A 30 0.97 -8.53 -21.61
CA LYS A 30 -0.37 -7.95 -21.74
C LYS A 30 -0.33 -6.48 -22.15
N TYR A 31 0.68 -5.72 -21.71
CA TYR A 31 0.67 -4.27 -21.75
C TYR A 31 1.84 -3.61 -22.48
N ALA A 32 2.89 -4.34 -22.89
CA ALA A 32 4.07 -3.75 -23.55
C ALA A 32 3.75 -3.02 -24.87
N SER A 33 2.71 -3.47 -25.59
CA SER A 33 2.23 -2.82 -26.81
C SER A 33 1.30 -1.62 -26.57
N VAL A 34 0.86 -1.40 -25.32
CA VAL A 34 -0.06 -0.32 -24.96
C VAL A 34 0.72 0.97 -24.71
N PRO A 35 0.33 2.11 -25.30
CA PRO A 35 0.95 3.40 -24.99
C PRO A 35 0.86 3.72 -23.49
N ALA A 36 1.98 4.15 -22.90
CA ALA A 36 2.05 4.43 -21.46
C ALA A 36 1.03 5.49 -20.98
N CYS A 37 0.69 6.46 -21.84
CA CYS A 37 -0.33 7.47 -21.56
C CYS A 37 -1.74 6.87 -21.48
N GLU A 38 -2.03 5.81 -22.23
CA GLU A 38 -3.30 5.11 -22.20
C GLU A 38 -3.36 4.15 -21.02
N LEU A 39 -2.27 3.42 -20.77
CA LEU A 39 -2.19 2.42 -19.70
C LEU A 39 -2.50 3.01 -18.32
N ASN A 40 -2.07 4.24 -18.06
CA ASN A 40 -2.30 4.95 -16.80
C ASN A 40 -3.79 5.20 -16.49
N ASN A 41 -4.65 5.20 -17.51
CA ASN A 41 -6.09 5.42 -17.38
C ASN A 41 -6.89 4.11 -17.33
N LEU A 42 -6.24 2.95 -17.52
CA LEU A 42 -6.89 1.65 -17.49
C LEU A 42 -7.02 1.16 -16.05
N SER A 43 -8.26 1.05 -15.56
CA SER A 43 -8.52 0.47 -14.23
C SER A 43 -8.01 -0.96 -14.11
N GLU A 44 -8.15 -1.75 -15.19
CA GLU A 44 -7.67 -3.13 -15.27
C GLU A 44 -6.16 -3.24 -15.03
N PHE A 45 -5.37 -2.25 -15.49
CA PHE A 45 -3.93 -2.23 -15.27
C PHE A 45 -3.57 -2.19 -13.78
N TYR A 46 -4.23 -1.32 -13.01
CA TYR A 46 -4.02 -1.26 -11.55
C TYR A 46 -4.55 -2.52 -10.84
N GLN A 47 -5.66 -3.07 -11.33
CA GLN A 47 -6.23 -4.31 -10.77
C GLN A 47 -5.27 -5.49 -10.97
N ASP A 48 -4.68 -5.64 -12.15
CA ASP A 48 -3.69 -6.67 -12.43
C ASP A 48 -2.40 -6.43 -11.65
N LEU A 49 -1.93 -5.17 -11.56
CA LEU A 49 -0.78 -4.82 -10.72
C LEU A 49 -1.01 -5.22 -9.24
N LEU A 50 -2.23 -5.06 -8.73
CA LEU A 50 -2.61 -5.50 -7.39
C LEU A 50 -2.80 -7.02 -7.28
N ARG A 51 -3.26 -7.70 -8.34
CA ARG A 51 -3.58 -9.14 -8.32
C ARG A 51 -2.35 -10.02 -8.52
N GLU A 52 -1.48 -9.67 -9.46
CA GLU A 52 -0.33 -10.47 -9.86
C GLU A 52 0.73 -10.53 -8.74
N ASP A 53 1.47 -11.64 -8.71
CA ASP A 53 2.50 -11.91 -7.71
C ASP A 53 3.77 -11.11 -8.00
N ILE A 54 3.71 -9.81 -7.67
CA ILE A 54 4.77 -8.80 -7.87
C ILE A 54 5.27 -8.32 -6.51
N ASN A 55 6.58 -8.34 -6.31
CA ASN A 55 7.20 -7.79 -5.12
C ASN A 55 7.08 -6.26 -5.12
N MET A 56 6.53 -5.71 -4.03
CA MET A 56 6.31 -4.28 -3.88
C MET A 56 6.63 -3.81 -2.47
N THR A 57 7.00 -2.54 -2.34
CA THR A 57 7.23 -1.91 -1.03
C THR A 57 6.58 -0.54 -0.98
N VAL A 58 5.84 -0.28 0.08
CA VAL A 58 5.50 1.09 0.48
C VAL A 58 6.37 1.46 1.66
N ARG A 59 7.15 2.54 1.51
CA ARG A 59 7.91 3.14 2.60
C ARG A 59 7.19 4.39 3.08
N LEU A 60 6.80 4.41 4.35
CA LEU A 60 6.29 5.59 5.03
C LEU A 60 7.42 6.30 5.77
N VAL A 61 7.34 7.63 5.84
CA VAL A 61 8.19 8.48 6.68
C VAL A 61 7.29 9.35 7.54
N VAL A 62 7.37 9.18 8.85
CA VAL A 62 6.52 9.91 9.82
C VAL A 62 6.85 11.41 9.76
N SER A 63 5.82 12.24 9.57
CA SER A 63 5.96 13.69 9.35
C SER A 63 5.47 14.56 10.52
N CYS A 64 4.86 13.97 11.55
CA CYS A 64 4.39 14.70 12.71
C CYS A 64 4.65 13.96 14.02
N ASN A 65 4.98 14.72 15.07
CA ASN A 65 5.13 14.20 16.42
C ASN A 65 3.77 14.12 17.13
N GLY A 66 3.64 13.18 18.07
CA GLY A 66 2.51 13.13 19.00
C GLY A 66 1.29 12.34 18.53
N ILE A 67 1.34 11.69 17.35
CA ILE A 67 0.33 10.69 17.00
C ILE A 67 0.71 9.37 17.66
N LYS A 68 -0.16 8.88 18.55
CA LYS A 68 0.00 7.56 19.16
C LYS A 68 -0.11 6.48 18.08
N PHE A 69 0.79 5.50 18.12
CA PHE A 69 0.78 4.38 17.18
C PHE A 69 -0.60 3.71 17.11
N LYS A 70 -1.26 3.54 18.26
CA LYS A 70 -2.63 3.00 18.36
C LYS A 70 -3.64 3.74 17.48
N THR A 71 -3.59 5.08 17.43
CA THR A 71 -4.50 5.87 16.59
C THR A 71 -4.22 5.65 15.10
N VAL A 72 -2.94 5.55 14.71
CA VAL A 72 -2.55 5.22 13.33
C VAL A 72 -3.05 3.83 12.97
N LYS A 73 -2.79 2.84 13.84
CA LYS A 73 -3.25 1.47 13.69
C LYS A 73 -4.76 1.38 13.47
N ASP A 74 -5.56 2.04 14.31
CA ASP A 74 -7.03 2.00 14.21
C ASP A 74 -7.54 2.56 12.87
N VAL A 75 -6.91 3.63 12.35
CA VAL A 75 -7.27 4.22 11.05
C VAL A 75 -6.86 3.29 9.91
N PHE A 76 -5.66 2.70 9.97
CA PHE A 76 -5.20 1.72 9.00
C PHE A 76 -6.10 0.49 8.97
N GLU A 77 -6.42 -0.11 10.13
CA GLU A 77 -7.29 -1.27 10.23
C GLU A 77 -8.69 -0.99 9.66
N LYS A 78 -9.28 0.18 9.95
CA LYS A 78 -10.57 0.57 9.35
C LYS A 78 -10.49 0.68 7.82
N SER A 79 -9.42 1.27 7.30
CA SER A 79 -9.22 1.38 5.85
C SER A 79 -9.07 0.01 5.19
N LEU A 80 -8.30 -0.90 5.81
CA LEU A 80 -8.11 -2.27 5.33
C LEU A 80 -9.41 -3.09 5.38
N ARG A 81 -10.21 -2.97 6.45
CA ARG A 81 -11.51 -3.63 6.57
C ARG A 81 -12.46 -3.27 5.43
N ALA A 82 -12.56 -1.98 5.12
CA ALA A 82 -13.43 -1.50 4.05
C ALA A 82 -13.05 -2.09 2.68
N ARG A 83 -11.74 -2.21 2.39
CA ARG A 83 -11.23 -2.79 1.14
C ARG A 83 -11.40 -4.30 1.06
N LEU A 84 -11.20 -4.98 2.18
CA LEU A 84 -11.43 -6.43 2.26
C LEU A 84 -12.90 -6.77 2.03
N LEU A 85 -13.84 -6.08 2.68
CA LEU A 85 -15.28 -6.25 2.44
C LEU A 85 -15.69 -6.04 0.99
N LYS A 86 -15.11 -5.04 0.33
CA LYS A 86 -15.38 -4.77 -1.09
C LYS A 86 -14.95 -5.94 -1.99
N THR A 87 -13.87 -6.63 -1.64
CA THR A 87 -13.26 -7.68 -2.48
C THR A 87 -13.79 -9.08 -2.12
N ASN A 88 -14.09 -9.30 -0.85
CA ASN A 88 -14.58 -10.55 -0.29
C ASN A 88 -15.62 -10.22 0.80
N PRO A 89 -16.92 -10.18 0.47
CA PRO A 89 -17.98 -9.89 1.43
C PRO A 89 -18.05 -10.87 2.61
N ASP A 90 -17.55 -12.10 2.42
CA ASP A 90 -17.54 -13.18 3.41
C ASP A 90 -16.26 -13.23 4.25
N THR A 91 -15.40 -12.20 4.16
CA THR A 91 -14.13 -12.15 4.90
C THR A 91 -14.33 -12.20 6.43
N ASP A 92 -13.53 -13.01 7.10
CA ASP A 92 -13.52 -13.15 8.57
C ASP A 92 -12.62 -12.11 9.28
N PHE A 93 -11.92 -11.27 8.50
CA PHE A 93 -10.93 -10.29 8.94
C PHE A 93 -9.78 -10.83 9.79
N HIS A 94 -9.55 -12.14 9.82
CA HIS A 94 -8.51 -12.75 10.64
C HIS A 94 -7.10 -12.27 10.22
N CYS A 95 -6.89 -12.00 8.94
CA CYS A 95 -5.64 -11.41 8.44
C CYS A 95 -5.37 -10.01 9.01
N ILE A 96 -6.41 -9.18 9.22
CA ILE A 96 -6.29 -7.86 9.85
C ILE A 96 -5.99 -8.01 11.33
N GLN A 97 -6.63 -8.96 12.02
CA GLN A 97 -6.36 -9.20 13.44
C GLN A 97 -4.89 -9.63 13.65
N ARG A 98 -4.39 -10.54 12.80
CA ARG A 98 -2.97 -10.93 12.78
C ARG A 98 -2.06 -9.76 12.46
N PHE A 99 -2.42 -8.94 11.48
CA PHE A 99 -1.67 -7.73 11.17
C PHE A 99 -1.64 -6.75 12.34
N GLY A 100 -2.76 -6.55 13.02
CA GLY A 100 -2.83 -5.71 14.20
C GLY A 100 -2.00 -6.26 15.37
N SER A 101 -1.88 -7.58 15.51
CA SER A 101 -1.17 -8.20 16.64
C SER A 101 0.36 -8.09 16.55
N ILE A 102 0.94 -7.89 15.35
CA ILE A 102 2.40 -7.65 15.22
C ILE A 102 2.84 -6.34 15.90
N PHE A 103 1.89 -5.43 16.16
CA PHE A 103 2.12 -4.17 16.85
C PHE A 103 1.67 -4.22 18.32
N SER A 104 2.10 -5.27 19.03
CA SER A 104 1.70 -5.56 20.41
C SER A 104 2.35 -4.63 21.45
N HIS A 105 3.49 -4.03 21.12
CA HIS A 105 4.20 -3.09 21.98
C HIS A 105 4.00 -1.65 21.48
N ASP A 106 4.00 -0.68 22.38
CA ASP A 106 3.91 0.72 21.98
C ASP A 106 5.24 1.12 21.30
N ILE A 107 5.19 1.31 19.98
CA ILE A 107 6.36 1.67 19.18
C ILE A 107 6.37 3.19 19.05
N PRO A 108 7.33 3.91 19.68
CA PRO A 108 7.39 5.35 19.56
C PRO A 108 7.70 5.73 18.11
N LEU A 109 6.79 6.48 17.49
CA LEU A 109 6.95 7.03 16.15
C LEU A 109 7.40 8.48 16.24
N HIS A 110 8.68 8.72 16.06
CA HIS A 110 9.25 10.06 15.97
C HIS A 110 9.18 10.56 14.53
N VAL A 111 9.18 11.88 14.33
CA VAL A 111 9.38 12.45 12.99
C VAL A 111 10.66 11.89 12.38
N GLY A 112 10.56 11.45 11.13
CA GLY A 112 11.65 10.80 10.39
C GLY A 112 11.71 9.28 10.55
N THR A 113 10.96 8.67 11.47
CA THR A 113 10.87 7.21 11.55
C THR A 113 10.35 6.64 10.23
N THR A 114 11.08 5.65 9.69
CA THR A 114 10.69 4.93 8.47
C THR A 114 9.90 3.67 8.82
N ILE A 115 8.86 3.39 8.05
CA ILE A 115 8.07 2.16 8.16
C ILE A 115 8.00 1.54 6.75
N ASN A 116 8.52 0.34 6.55
CA ASN A 116 8.39 -0.38 5.29
C ASN A 116 7.30 -1.44 5.42
N PHE A 117 6.36 -1.43 4.48
CA PHE A 117 5.44 -2.52 4.23
C PHE A 117 5.83 -3.17 2.91
N ARG A 118 6.33 -4.40 2.98
CA ARG A 118 6.78 -5.15 1.80
C ARG A 118 5.80 -6.27 1.52
N ARG A 119 5.25 -6.28 0.31
CA ARG A 119 4.56 -7.42 -0.25
C ARG A 119 5.57 -8.31 -0.95
N THR A 120 5.52 -9.60 -0.66
CA THR A 120 6.25 -10.62 -1.39
C THR A 120 5.36 -11.30 -2.42
N ALA A 121 5.96 -11.87 -3.47
CA ALA A 121 5.25 -12.63 -4.50
C ALA A 121 4.49 -13.86 -3.95
N ASP A 122 4.98 -14.48 -2.88
CA ASP A 122 4.32 -15.62 -2.23
C ASP A 122 3.19 -15.22 -1.25
N GLY A 123 2.92 -13.91 -1.11
CA GLY A 123 1.74 -13.39 -0.40
C GLY A 123 1.99 -12.99 1.06
N HIS A 124 3.22 -12.70 1.46
CA HIS A 124 3.51 -12.13 2.78
C HIS A 124 3.47 -10.60 2.75
N LEU A 125 2.84 -10.00 3.76
CA LEU A 125 3.00 -8.59 4.11
C LEU A 125 3.99 -8.48 5.27
N ILE A 126 5.22 -8.10 4.97
CA ILE A 126 6.31 -7.92 5.94
C ILE A 126 6.34 -6.47 6.39
N THR A 127 6.44 -6.24 7.70
CA THR A 127 6.54 -4.91 8.30
C THR A 127 7.90 -4.70 8.93
N GLU A 128 8.54 -3.57 8.62
CA GLU A 128 9.78 -3.12 9.24
C GLU A 128 9.62 -1.69 9.76
N ILE A 129 10.16 -1.38 10.94
CA ILE A 129 10.14 -0.03 11.51
C ILE A 129 11.55 0.36 11.93
N GLY A 130 12.03 1.50 11.43
CA GLY A 130 13.39 1.97 11.72
C GLY A 130 14.48 0.98 11.30
N GLY A 131 14.21 0.14 10.29
CA GLY A 131 15.11 -0.92 9.84
C GLY A 131 14.98 -2.25 10.60
N ASN A 132 14.17 -2.32 11.66
CA ASN A 132 13.96 -3.56 12.41
C ASN A 132 12.75 -4.32 11.89
N HIS A 133 12.87 -5.64 11.73
CA HIS A 133 11.76 -6.52 11.40
C HIS A 133 10.76 -6.59 12.57
N ILE A 134 9.49 -6.28 12.31
CA ILE A 134 8.42 -6.29 13.33
C ILE A 134 7.57 -7.56 13.21
N GLY A 135 7.32 -8.00 11.98
CA GLY A 135 6.56 -9.23 11.73
C GLY A 135 6.18 -9.41 10.27
N ALA A 136 5.58 -10.55 9.98
CA ALA A 136 5.07 -10.90 8.66
C ALA A 136 3.70 -11.58 8.79
N VAL A 137 2.77 -11.22 7.90
CA VAL A 137 1.47 -11.87 7.80
C VAL A 137 1.33 -12.48 6.43
N HIS A 138 1.14 -13.80 6.37
CA HIS A 138 0.86 -14.51 5.12
C HIS A 138 -0.63 -14.38 4.77
N SER A 139 -0.94 -13.51 3.80
CA SER A 139 -2.29 -13.30 3.27
C SER A 139 -2.24 -12.45 2.00
N LYS A 140 -2.58 -13.06 0.85
CA LYS A 140 -2.69 -12.33 -0.43
C LYS A 140 -3.78 -11.27 -0.40
N GLU A 141 -4.90 -11.54 0.29
CA GLU A 141 -5.99 -10.57 0.45
C GLU A 141 -5.54 -9.33 1.22
N LEU A 142 -4.79 -9.52 2.31
CA LEU A 142 -4.23 -8.41 3.09
C LEU A 142 -3.22 -7.60 2.25
N CYS A 143 -2.34 -8.28 1.52
CA CYS A 143 -1.40 -7.61 0.61
C CYS A 143 -2.16 -6.75 -0.41
N ARG A 144 -3.17 -7.34 -1.07
CA ARG A 144 -3.99 -6.62 -2.05
C ARG A 144 -4.66 -5.41 -1.41
N ALA A 145 -5.36 -5.60 -0.28
CA ALA A 145 -6.06 -4.53 0.42
C ALA A 145 -5.13 -3.40 0.88
N PHE A 146 -3.92 -3.73 1.32
CA PHE A 146 -2.93 -2.74 1.75
C PHE A 146 -2.43 -1.88 0.58
N PHE A 147 -2.02 -2.51 -0.52
CA PHE A 147 -1.49 -1.78 -1.68
C PHE A 147 -2.60 -1.05 -2.45
N ASP A 148 -3.84 -1.54 -2.39
CA ASP A 148 -5.03 -0.87 -2.92
C ASP A 148 -5.27 0.49 -2.25
N MET A 149 -4.74 0.74 -1.04
CA MET A 149 -4.75 2.07 -0.43
C MET A 149 -3.98 3.13 -1.23
N TYR A 150 -3.03 2.72 -2.07
CA TYR A 150 -2.14 3.63 -2.79
C TYR A 150 -2.43 3.69 -4.28
N ILE A 151 -2.83 2.57 -4.88
CA ILE A 151 -3.03 2.45 -6.32
C ILE A 151 -4.42 1.95 -6.73
N GLY A 152 -5.30 1.68 -5.75
CA GLY A 152 -6.67 1.23 -5.97
C GLY A 152 -7.62 2.32 -6.44
N ASP A 153 -8.92 2.05 -6.38
CA ASP A 153 -9.97 2.98 -6.85
C ASP A 153 -10.07 4.25 -6.00
N PHE A 154 -9.73 4.16 -4.71
CA PHE A 154 -9.78 5.27 -3.76
C PHE A 154 -8.41 5.46 -3.11
N PRO A 155 -7.37 5.88 -3.84
CA PRO A 155 -6.01 6.00 -3.32
C PRO A 155 -5.91 7.13 -2.28
N ILE A 156 -4.92 7.05 -1.41
CA ILE A 156 -4.59 8.13 -0.46
C ILE A 156 -4.26 9.44 -1.20
N CYS A 157 -3.69 9.36 -2.41
CA CYS A 157 -3.40 10.51 -3.25
C CYS A 157 -3.50 10.14 -4.73
N GLU A 158 -4.50 10.70 -5.43
CA GLU A 158 -4.72 10.47 -6.88
C GLU A 158 -3.50 10.84 -7.71
N LYS A 159 -2.94 12.03 -7.45
CA LYS A 159 -1.74 12.50 -8.16
C LYS A 159 -0.56 11.53 -8.02
N THR A 160 -0.36 10.96 -6.83
CA THR A 160 0.71 9.97 -6.63
C THR A 160 0.40 8.64 -7.32
N LYS A 161 -0.87 8.19 -7.32
CA LYS A 161 -1.30 7.01 -8.08
C LYS A 161 -0.97 7.15 -9.57
N GLU A 162 -1.29 8.30 -10.18
CA GLU A 162 -0.97 8.58 -11.59
C GLU A 162 0.54 8.53 -11.86
N GLN A 163 1.36 9.12 -10.97
CA GLN A 163 2.82 9.05 -11.11
C GLN A 163 3.35 7.63 -10.99
N ILE A 164 2.79 6.83 -10.07
CA ILE A 164 3.14 5.41 -9.94
C ILE A 164 2.78 4.67 -11.23
N GLY A 165 1.56 4.85 -11.75
CA GLY A 165 1.10 4.20 -12.97
C GLY A 165 1.97 4.54 -14.18
N GLN A 166 2.33 5.82 -14.36
CA GLN A 166 3.25 6.26 -15.42
C GLN A 166 4.63 5.61 -15.30
N ASN A 167 5.19 5.54 -14.11
CA ASN A 167 6.50 4.94 -13.89
C ASN A 167 6.49 3.42 -14.16
N VAL A 168 5.45 2.72 -13.70
CA VAL A 168 5.29 1.28 -13.96
C VAL A 168 5.07 1.03 -15.46
N ALA A 169 4.26 1.86 -16.14
CA ALA A 169 4.05 1.78 -17.58
C ALA A 169 5.36 2.00 -18.36
N SER A 170 6.23 2.91 -17.89
CA SER A 170 7.55 3.11 -18.48
C SER A 170 8.46 1.91 -18.31
N ILE A 171 8.38 1.18 -17.19
CA ILE A 171 9.10 -0.09 -17.01
C ILE A 171 8.59 -1.12 -18.02
N ILE A 172 7.27 -1.24 -18.15
CA ILE A 172 6.61 -2.21 -19.05
C ILE A 172 7.03 -2.02 -20.51
N LYS A 173 7.24 -0.79 -20.97
CA LYS A 173 7.75 -0.51 -22.33
C LYS A 173 9.18 -0.97 -22.60
N GLY A 174 9.97 -1.16 -21.54
CA GLY A 174 11.34 -1.67 -21.63
C GLY A 174 11.42 -3.19 -21.51
N CYS A 175 10.28 -3.85 -21.27
CA CYS A 175 10.10 -5.26 -21.50
C CYS A 175 9.83 -5.50 -22.99
#